data_AF-A0A7K5QFQ1-F1
#
_entry.id   AF-A0A7K5QFQ1-F1
#
_cell.length_a   1.000
_cell.length_b   1.000
_cell.length_c   1.000
_cell.angle_alpha   90.00
_cell.angle_beta   90.00
_cell.angle_gamma   90.00
#
_symmetry.space_group_name_H-M   'P 1'
#
loop_
_entity.id
_entity.type
_entity.pdbx_description
1 polymer ?
#
loop_
_entity_poly.entity_id
_entity_poly.type
_entity_poly.pdbx_seq_one_letter_code
_entity_poly.pdbx_strand_id
1 'polypeptide(L)'
;VLENHDLRDSIKPQKVEFHSFNFNTTLHWQPGWAREARDALYFVQYKVYGQSTWQNKDECWGISSRVCDLTHETSDIQEPYYSRVRAALAGVYSSWSLSCRFTPWRETMIGPPMVTVVHSNKSITVKLQAPRSPYRRKRGSKIPMTNYYDLLFQVFIINNLLDEQHRVLVYEGKDKVIKIQDLRPGISYCIMAKMYMPMLDHSSAYSSRQCTML
;
A
#
# COMPACT_ATOMS: atom_id res chain seq x y z
N VAL A 1 -42.46 9.98 -8.16
CA VAL A 1 -41.36 10.95 -8.37
C VAL A 1 -40.55 11.19 -7.09
N LEU A 2 -41.21 11.40 -5.94
CA LEU A 2 -40.56 11.49 -4.61
C LEU A 2 -39.79 10.20 -4.24
N GLU A 3 -40.40 9.02 -4.41
CA GLU A 3 -39.75 7.73 -4.12
C GLU A 3 -38.45 7.49 -4.90
N ASN A 4 -38.38 7.96 -6.15
CA ASN A 4 -37.16 7.85 -6.96
C ASN A 4 -36.07 8.83 -6.52
N HIS A 5 -36.42 9.98 -5.94
CA HIS A 5 -35.44 10.92 -5.39
C HIS A 5 -34.83 10.36 -4.10
N ASP A 6 -35.67 9.83 -3.21
CA ASP A 6 -35.23 9.21 -1.96
C ASP A 6 -34.37 7.96 -2.22
N LEU A 7 -34.70 7.19 -3.26
CA LEU A 7 -33.86 6.05 -3.68
C LEU A 7 -32.49 6.50 -4.18
N ARG A 8 -32.41 7.57 -4.98
CA ARG A 8 -31.13 8.08 -5.53
C ARG A 8 -30.15 8.48 -4.43
N ASP A 9 -30.65 9.14 -3.39
CA ASP A 9 -29.82 9.60 -2.27
C ASP A 9 -29.50 8.44 -1.32
N SER A 10 -30.44 7.50 -1.14
CA SER A 10 -30.24 6.35 -0.26
C SER A 10 -29.30 5.28 -0.79
N ILE A 11 -29.14 5.13 -2.12
CA ILE A 11 -28.17 4.20 -2.71
C ILE A 11 -26.80 4.85 -2.98
N LYS A 12 -26.65 6.15 -2.74
CA LYS A 12 -25.41 6.90 -3.01
C LYS A 12 -24.23 6.33 -2.20
N PRO A 13 -23.11 5.92 -2.85
CA PRO A 13 -21.93 5.41 -2.16
C PRO A 13 -21.38 6.41 -1.13
N GLN A 14 -20.84 5.91 -0.03
CA GLN A 14 -20.27 6.70 1.06
C GLN A 14 -18.78 6.37 1.25
N LYS A 15 -18.03 7.26 1.90
CA LYS A 15 -16.61 7.07 2.26
C LYS A 15 -15.77 6.53 1.10
N VAL A 16 -15.72 7.29 0.01
CA VAL A 16 -14.98 6.93 -1.20
C VAL A 16 -13.51 7.27 -1.01
N GLU A 17 -12.65 6.27 -0.86
CA GLU A 17 -11.26 6.45 -0.42
C GLU A 17 -10.29 5.62 -1.27
N PHE A 18 -9.11 6.20 -1.53
CA PHE A 18 -8.01 5.48 -2.16
C PHE A 18 -7.21 4.72 -1.11
N HIS A 19 -6.94 3.45 -1.37
CA HIS A 19 -6.04 2.62 -0.58
C HIS A 19 -4.88 2.21 -1.46
N SER A 20 -3.66 2.56 -1.06
CA SER A 20 -2.46 2.32 -1.85
C SER A 20 -1.34 1.69 -1.04
N PHE A 21 -0.86 0.53 -1.51
CA PHE A 21 0.22 -0.22 -0.87
C PHE A 21 1.24 -0.68 -1.90
N ASN A 22 2.50 -0.24 -1.76
CA ASN A 22 3.55 -0.39 -2.78
C ASN A 22 3.08 0.00 -4.19
N PHE A 23 2.32 1.10 -4.30
CA PHE A 23 1.66 1.57 -5.52
C PHE A 23 0.56 0.68 -6.12
N ASN A 24 0.21 -0.46 -5.50
CA ASN A 24 -1.04 -1.13 -5.82
C ASN A 24 -2.19 -0.29 -5.24
N THR A 25 -2.96 0.36 -6.11
CA THR A 25 -3.91 1.40 -5.74
C THR A 25 -5.32 0.95 -6.08
N THR A 26 -6.17 0.92 -5.06
CA THR A 26 -7.56 0.51 -5.17
C THR A 26 -8.46 1.59 -4.59
N LEU A 27 -9.63 1.77 -5.18
CA LEU A 27 -10.69 2.63 -4.64
C LEU A 27 -11.66 1.78 -3.83
N HIS A 28 -11.96 2.21 -2.61
CA HIS A 28 -12.91 1.57 -1.71
C HIS A 28 -14.08 2.52 -1.43
N TRP A 29 -15.27 1.95 -1.21
CA TRP A 29 -16.42 2.71 -0.77
C TRP A 29 -17.37 1.87 0.08
N GLN A 30 -18.17 2.54 0.90
CA GLN A 30 -19.30 1.96 1.58
C GLN A 30 -20.56 2.07 0.69
N PRO A 31 -21.49 1.10 0.76
CA PRO A 31 -22.77 1.21 0.07
C PRO A 31 -23.57 2.40 0.62
N GLY A 32 -24.62 2.79 -0.11
CA GLY A 32 -25.64 3.67 0.44
C GLY A 32 -26.34 3.05 1.66
N TRP A 33 -27.18 3.84 2.31
CA TRP A 33 -27.88 3.47 3.54
C TRP A 33 -29.21 2.73 3.30
N ALA A 34 -29.70 2.65 2.05
CA ALA A 34 -30.81 1.77 1.70
C ALA A 34 -30.48 0.30 2.00
N ARG A 35 -31.46 -0.47 2.47
CA ARG A 35 -31.28 -1.90 2.78
C ARG A 35 -30.91 -2.70 1.54
N GLU A 36 -31.51 -2.33 0.41
CA GLU A 36 -31.35 -2.89 -0.93
C GLU A 36 -30.07 -2.42 -1.62
N ALA A 37 -29.32 -1.45 -1.04
CA ALA A 37 -28.05 -1.00 -1.59
C ALA A 37 -26.97 -2.12 -1.63
N ARG A 38 -27.25 -3.28 -1.03
CA ARG A 38 -26.40 -4.47 -1.14
C ARG A 38 -26.39 -5.07 -2.54
N ASP A 39 -27.48 -4.91 -3.30
CA ASP A 39 -27.67 -5.44 -4.66
C ASP A 39 -27.37 -4.40 -5.75
N ALA A 40 -26.89 -3.22 -5.35
CA ALA A 40 -26.54 -2.16 -6.27
C ALA A 40 -25.29 -2.50 -7.09
N LEU A 41 -25.31 -2.08 -8.36
CA LEU A 41 -24.14 -2.11 -9.24
C LEU A 41 -23.42 -0.77 -9.19
N TYR A 42 -22.10 -0.80 -9.22
CA TYR A 42 -21.26 0.39 -9.11
C TYR A 42 -20.52 0.70 -10.41
N PHE A 43 -20.32 1.99 -10.66
CA PHE A 43 -19.64 2.52 -11.83
C PHE A 43 -18.58 3.49 -11.35
N VAL A 44 -17.33 3.30 -11.77
CA VAL A 44 -16.19 4.11 -11.33
C VAL A 44 -15.65 4.96 -12.47
N GLN A 45 -15.31 6.20 -12.15
CA GLN A 45 -14.57 7.10 -13.02
C GLN A 45 -13.37 7.68 -12.29
N TYR A 46 -12.32 8.00 -13.03
CA TYR A 46 -11.11 8.62 -12.50
C TYR A 46 -10.66 9.78 -13.40
N LYS A 47 -9.80 10.63 -12.85
CA LYS A 47 -9.09 11.65 -13.62
C LYS A 47 -7.83 12.12 -12.90
N VAL A 48 -6.90 12.67 -13.67
CA VAL A 48 -5.77 13.43 -13.13
C VAL A 48 -6.26 14.83 -12.72
N TYR A 49 -5.72 15.37 -11.64
CA TYR A 49 -5.98 16.72 -11.17
C TYR A 49 -5.69 17.75 -12.28
N GLY A 50 -6.52 18.79 -12.39
CA GLY A 50 -6.42 19.77 -13.47
C GLY A 50 -7.04 19.34 -14.80
N GLN A 51 -7.28 18.04 -15.02
CA GLN A 51 -8.04 17.60 -16.20
C GLN A 51 -9.55 17.85 -16.02
N SER A 52 -10.19 18.27 -17.12
CA SER A 52 -11.63 18.54 -17.18
C SER A 52 -12.46 17.27 -17.37
N THR A 53 -11.92 16.29 -18.08
CA THR A 53 -12.66 15.08 -18.50
C THR A 53 -12.48 13.94 -17.51
N TRP A 54 -13.57 13.25 -17.20
CA TRP A 54 -13.57 12.02 -16.42
C TRP A 54 -13.48 10.81 -17.33
N GLN A 55 -12.64 9.85 -16.99
CA GLN A 55 -12.50 8.58 -17.71
C GLN A 55 -13.26 7.47 -16.99
N ASN A 56 -13.92 6.61 -17.76
CA ASN A 56 -14.56 5.41 -17.22
C ASN A 56 -13.50 4.37 -16.91
N LYS A 57 -13.64 3.67 -15.79
CA LYS A 57 -12.90 2.44 -15.54
C LYS A 57 -13.75 1.27 -16.02
N ASP A 58 -13.47 0.78 -17.22
CA ASP A 58 -14.32 -0.20 -17.90
C ASP A 58 -14.48 -1.51 -17.10
N GLU A 59 -13.42 -1.97 -16.45
CA GLU A 59 -13.43 -3.17 -15.61
C GLU A 59 -14.22 -3.00 -14.30
N CYS A 60 -14.56 -1.75 -13.95
CA CYS A 60 -15.40 -1.39 -12.81
C CYS A 60 -16.70 -0.73 -13.25
N TRP A 61 -17.16 -1.01 -14.47
CA TRP A 61 -18.38 -0.43 -15.03
C TRP A 61 -19.57 -1.38 -14.88
N GLY A 62 -20.23 -1.34 -13.72
CA GLY A 62 -21.36 -2.20 -13.38
C GLY A 62 -20.99 -3.39 -12.51
N ILE A 63 -20.07 -3.20 -11.56
CA ILE A 63 -19.61 -4.25 -10.63
C ILE A 63 -20.45 -4.28 -9.35
N SER A 64 -20.66 -5.45 -8.75
CA SER A 64 -21.26 -5.58 -7.41
C SER A 64 -20.23 -5.45 -6.28
N SER A 65 -18.93 -5.58 -6.62
CA SER A 65 -17.82 -5.33 -5.68
C SER A 65 -17.80 -3.87 -5.24
N ARG A 66 -17.34 -3.65 -4.01
CA ARG A 66 -17.18 -2.32 -3.38
C ARG A 66 -15.75 -1.79 -3.46
N VAL A 67 -14.96 -2.44 -4.31
CA VAL A 67 -13.56 -2.15 -4.55
C VAL A 67 -13.31 -2.16 -6.05
N CYS A 68 -12.56 -1.18 -6.52
CA CYS A 68 -12.10 -1.09 -7.89
C CYS A 68 -10.58 -0.92 -7.93
N ASP A 69 -9.90 -1.70 -8.76
CA ASP A 69 -8.45 -1.54 -9.00
C ASP A 69 -8.21 -0.37 -9.96
N LEU A 70 -7.43 0.61 -9.52
CA LEU A 70 -7.01 1.79 -10.28
C LEU A 70 -5.49 1.87 -10.43
N THR A 71 -4.78 0.75 -10.20
CA THR A 71 -3.32 0.69 -10.18
C THR A 71 -2.69 1.19 -11.48
N HIS A 72 -3.29 0.86 -12.63
CA HIS A 72 -2.75 1.26 -13.93
C HIS A 72 -3.09 2.72 -14.26
N GLU A 73 -4.26 3.15 -13.81
CA GLU A 73 -4.83 4.48 -13.97
C GLU A 73 -4.06 5.52 -13.15
N THR A 74 -3.47 5.10 -12.02
CA THR A 74 -2.62 5.93 -11.15
C THR A 74 -1.11 5.63 -11.33
N SER A 75 -0.70 5.24 -12.54
CA SER A 75 0.68 4.81 -12.82
C SER A 75 1.72 5.92 -12.85
N ASP A 76 1.31 7.15 -13.19
CA ASP A 76 2.15 8.32 -12.92
C ASP A 76 2.05 8.67 -11.44
N ILE A 77 3.10 8.34 -10.69
CA ILE A 77 3.08 8.43 -9.24
C ILE A 77 3.16 9.86 -8.71
N GLN A 78 3.60 10.83 -9.53
CA GLN A 78 3.74 12.22 -9.09
C GLN A 78 2.44 13.01 -9.25
N GLU A 79 1.57 12.55 -10.14
CA GLU A 79 0.31 13.22 -10.42
C GLU A 79 -0.72 13.03 -9.29
N PRO A 80 -1.52 14.06 -8.97
CA PRO A 80 -2.66 13.91 -8.08
C PRO A 80 -3.86 13.39 -8.88
N TYR A 81 -4.66 12.51 -8.28
CA TYR A 81 -5.83 11.92 -8.88
C TYR A 81 -7.09 12.19 -8.06
N TYR A 82 -8.22 12.21 -8.76
CA TYR A 82 -9.54 12.05 -8.18
C TYR A 82 -10.20 10.82 -8.76
N SER A 83 -11.03 10.16 -7.96
CA SER A 83 -11.95 9.14 -8.42
C SER A 83 -13.36 9.43 -7.92
N ARG A 84 -14.35 8.92 -8.63
CA ARG A 84 -15.75 9.00 -8.21
C ARG A 84 -16.47 7.72 -8.55
N VAL A 85 -17.45 7.39 -7.71
CA VAL A 85 -18.28 6.21 -7.88
C VAL A 85 -19.75 6.58 -7.76
N ARG A 86 -20.60 5.93 -8.54
CA ARG A 86 -22.06 5.99 -8.39
C ARG A 86 -22.64 4.59 -8.36
N ALA A 87 -23.80 4.46 -7.76
CA ALA A 87 -24.56 3.22 -7.70
C ALA A 87 -25.73 3.23 -8.71
N ALA A 88 -26.15 2.05 -9.15
CA ALA A 88 -27.40 1.84 -9.83
C ALA A 88 -28.17 0.69 -9.18
N LEU A 89 -29.47 0.89 -8.96
CA LEU A 89 -30.38 -0.11 -8.42
C LEU A 89 -31.74 0.06 -9.07
N ALA A 90 -32.36 -1.04 -9.52
CA ALA A 90 -33.68 -1.03 -10.16
C ALA A 90 -33.84 0.03 -11.29
N GLY A 91 -32.78 0.25 -12.09
CA GLY A 91 -32.78 1.24 -13.17
C GLY A 91 -32.57 2.70 -12.73
N VAL A 92 -32.41 2.96 -11.43
CA VAL A 92 -32.16 4.30 -10.86
C VAL A 92 -30.68 4.46 -10.55
N TYR A 93 -30.08 5.57 -10.99
CA TYR A 93 -28.68 5.93 -10.71
C TYR A 93 -28.57 6.98 -9.61
N SER A 94 -27.65 6.78 -8.67
CA SER A 94 -27.29 7.81 -7.69
C SER A 94 -26.53 8.97 -8.33
N SER A 95 -26.44 10.08 -7.58
CA SER A 95 -25.38 11.07 -7.85
C SER A 95 -23.99 10.46 -7.62
N TRP A 96 -22.97 11.08 -8.21
CA TRP A 96 -21.58 10.67 -8.02
C TRP A 96 -21.09 11.03 -6.61
N SER A 97 -20.35 10.11 -5.99
CA SER A 97 -19.60 10.34 -4.77
C SER A 97 -18.12 10.46 -5.10
N LEU A 98 -17.53 11.60 -4.75
CA LEU A 98 -16.16 11.98 -5.07
C LEU A 98 -15.21 11.54 -3.95
N SER A 99 -14.02 11.07 -4.31
CA SER A 99 -12.93 10.80 -3.38
C SER A 99 -12.20 12.09 -2.96
N CYS A 100 -11.45 12.02 -1.87
CA CYS A 100 -10.38 12.99 -1.65
C CYS A 100 -9.32 12.92 -2.77
N ARG A 101 -8.53 13.98 -2.92
CA ARG A 101 -7.39 14.00 -3.85
C ARG A 101 -6.32 13.05 -3.32
N PHE A 102 -5.78 12.22 -4.20
CA PHE A 102 -4.77 11.22 -3.86
C PHE A 102 -3.54 11.35 -4.75
N THR A 103 -2.35 11.45 -4.16
CA THR A 103 -1.07 11.47 -4.89
C THR A 103 -0.26 10.22 -4.52
N PRO A 104 -0.07 9.25 -5.44
CA PRO A 104 0.57 7.98 -5.11
C PRO A 104 1.92 8.13 -4.42
N TRP A 105 2.78 9.04 -4.92
CA TRP A 105 4.10 9.28 -4.35
C TRP A 105 4.08 9.75 -2.89
N ARG A 106 3.06 10.49 -2.47
CA ARG A 106 2.93 11.02 -1.10
C ARG A 106 2.21 10.05 -0.17
N GLU A 107 1.20 9.37 -0.68
CA GLU A 107 0.17 8.71 0.13
C GLU A 107 0.21 7.18 0.05
N THR A 108 1.02 6.58 -0.85
CA THR A 108 1.20 5.11 -0.81
C THR A 108 1.89 4.70 0.49
N MET A 109 1.36 3.65 1.11
CA MET A 109 2.08 2.95 2.15
C MET A 109 3.15 2.05 1.53
N ILE A 110 4.36 2.04 2.08
CA ILE A 110 5.41 1.10 1.66
C ILE A 110 5.45 -0.06 2.66
N GLY A 111 5.39 -1.28 2.13
CA GLY A 111 5.52 -2.49 2.94
C GLY A 111 6.91 -2.66 3.54
N PRO A 112 7.07 -3.53 4.56
CA PRO A 112 8.38 -3.82 5.13
C PRO A 112 9.33 -4.48 4.12
N PRO A 113 10.65 -4.42 4.36
CA PRO A 113 11.61 -5.20 3.58
C PRO A 113 11.51 -6.69 3.91
N MET A 114 11.77 -7.53 2.92
CA MET A 114 12.00 -8.95 3.16
C MET A 114 13.41 -9.14 3.73
N VAL A 115 13.51 -9.91 4.82
CA VAL A 115 14.75 -10.17 5.55
C VAL A 115 15.09 -11.64 5.42
N THR A 116 16.31 -11.94 5.00
CA THR A 116 16.87 -13.29 5.03
C THR A 116 18.12 -13.28 5.89
N VAL A 117 18.18 -14.21 6.85
CA VAL A 117 19.26 -14.30 7.82
C VAL A 117 20.10 -15.54 7.52
N VAL A 118 21.42 -15.35 7.47
CA VAL A 118 22.39 -16.44 7.33
C VAL A 118 23.39 -16.31 8.48
N HIS A 119 23.41 -17.29 9.38
CA HIS A 119 24.35 -17.29 10.49
C HIS A 119 25.66 -18.02 10.13
N SER A 120 26.70 -17.70 10.87
CA SER A 120 28.01 -18.35 10.92
C SER A 120 28.52 -18.20 12.36
N ASN A 121 29.48 -19.02 12.82
CA ASN A 121 29.90 -19.13 14.23
C ASN A 121 29.84 -17.86 15.12
N LYS A 122 30.27 -16.69 14.64
CA LYS A 122 30.27 -15.42 15.41
C LYS A 122 29.66 -14.24 14.67
N SER A 123 28.91 -14.50 13.59
CA SER A 123 28.37 -13.43 12.76
C SER A 123 27.05 -13.80 12.12
N ILE A 124 26.19 -12.82 11.96
CA ILE A 124 24.96 -12.96 11.20
C ILE A 124 25.03 -12.05 9.97
N THR A 125 24.81 -12.64 8.80
CA THR A 125 24.64 -11.90 7.55
C THR A 125 23.16 -11.73 7.25
N VAL A 126 22.74 -10.48 7.10
CA VAL A 126 21.37 -10.07 6.82
C VAL A 126 21.28 -9.64 5.36
N LYS A 127 20.43 -10.31 4.58
CA LYS A 127 20.10 -9.92 3.20
C LYS A 127 18.74 -9.25 3.20
N LEU A 128 18.67 -8.06 2.63
CA LEU A 128 17.48 -7.22 2.58
C LEU A 128 16.99 -7.08 1.15
N GLN A 129 15.67 -7.16 0.98
CA GLN A 129 15.02 -6.91 -0.29
C GLN A 129 13.82 -5.99 -0.10
N ALA A 130 13.84 -4.83 -0.75
CA ALA A 130 12.70 -3.93 -0.78
C ALA A 130 11.52 -4.56 -1.55
N PRO A 131 10.27 -4.25 -1.15
CA PRO A 131 9.09 -4.63 -1.90
C PRO A 131 9.12 -4.06 -3.31
N ARG A 132 8.28 -4.60 -4.18
CA ARG A 132 8.21 -4.23 -5.59
C ARG A 132 6.85 -3.65 -5.94
N SER A 133 6.86 -2.64 -6.79
CA SER A 133 5.66 -2.05 -7.37
C SER A 133 5.01 -2.99 -8.40
N PRO A 134 3.74 -2.77 -8.74
CA PRO A 134 3.06 -3.49 -9.82
C PRO A 134 3.62 -3.14 -11.21
N TYR A 135 4.32 -2.02 -11.35
CA TYR A 135 4.86 -1.52 -12.61
C TYR A 135 6.09 -2.30 -13.07
N ARG A 136 6.20 -2.50 -14.39
CA ARG A 136 7.26 -3.31 -15.00
C ARG A 136 8.25 -2.44 -15.77
N ARG A 137 9.53 -2.81 -15.68
CA ARG A 137 10.58 -2.27 -16.57
C ARG A 137 10.36 -2.77 -18.00
N LYS A 138 11.04 -2.16 -18.97
CA LYS A 138 11.09 -2.65 -20.37
C LYS A 138 11.44 -4.13 -20.49
N ARG A 139 12.27 -4.65 -19.57
CA ARG A 139 12.67 -6.07 -19.48
C ARG A 139 11.67 -6.98 -18.74
N GLY A 140 10.47 -6.50 -18.41
CA GLY A 140 9.40 -7.26 -17.75
C GLY A 140 9.48 -7.38 -16.22
N SER A 141 10.63 -7.11 -15.60
CA SER A 141 10.78 -7.21 -14.14
C SER A 141 10.01 -6.10 -13.40
N LYS A 142 9.31 -6.45 -12.31
CA LYS A 142 8.70 -5.48 -11.39
C LYS A 142 9.74 -4.53 -10.78
N ILE A 143 9.41 -3.25 -10.63
CA ILE A 143 10.34 -2.22 -10.17
C ILE A 143 10.39 -2.22 -8.62
N PRO A 144 11.58 -2.34 -7.99
CA PRO A 144 11.68 -2.26 -6.52
C PRO A 144 11.44 -0.83 -6.02
N MET A 145 10.93 -0.69 -4.80
CA MET A 145 10.60 0.63 -4.24
C MET A 145 11.82 1.57 -4.10
N THR A 146 13.03 1.02 -3.97
CA THR A 146 14.30 1.77 -3.97
C THR A 146 14.59 2.53 -5.27
N ASN A 147 13.85 2.27 -6.35
CA ASN A 147 13.99 3.02 -7.60
C ASN A 147 13.12 4.29 -7.63
N TYR A 148 12.12 4.41 -6.74
CA TYR A 148 11.21 5.55 -6.67
C TYR A 148 11.55 6.50 -5.53
N TYR A 149 12.07 5.95 -4.43
CA TYR A 149 12.43 6.69 -3.23
C TYR A 149 13.88 6.43 -2.86
N ASP A 150 14.51 7.42 -2.24
CA ASP A 150 15.82 7.25 -1.62
C ASP A 150 15.68 6.56 -0.25
N LEU A 151 15.45 5.25 -0.27
CA LEU A 151 15.15 4.46 0.93
C LEU A 151 16.43 4.10 1.70
N LEU A 152 16.37 4.25 3.03
CA LEU A 152 17.36 3.70 3.96
C LEU A 152 16.78 2.48 4.66
N PHE A 153 17.53 1.39 4.71
CA PHE A 153 17.22 0.25 5.56
C PHE A 153 17.72 0.51 6.97
N GLN A 154 16.87 0.28 7.97
CA GLN A 154 17.22 0.28 9.37
C GLN A 154 17.09 -1.15 9.90
N VAL A 155 18.19 -1.73 10.37
CA VAL A 155 18.25 -3.12 10.86
C VAL A 155 18.42 -3.12 12.36
N PHE A 156 17.54 -3.85 13.03
CA PHE A 156 17.50 -4.00 14.47
C PHE A 156 17.80 -5.45 14.85
N ILE A 157 18.61 -5.62 15.90
CA ILE A 157 18.87 -6.91 16.53
C ILE A 157 18.30 -6.93 17.95
N ILE A 158 17.79 -8.07 18.38
CA ILE A 158 17.33 -8.30 19.74
C ILE A 158 17.70 -9.73 20.17
N ASN A 159 18.17 -9.89 21.40
CA ASN A 159 18.31 -11.22 22.01
C ASN A 159 16.91 -11.75 22.30
N ASN A 160 16.59 -12.98 21.86
CA ASN A 160 15.25 -13.55 21.99
C ASN A 160 14.73 -13.66 23.44
N LEU A 161 15.64 -13.59 24.43
CA LEU A 161 15.30 -13.58 25.85
C LEU A 161 14.91 -12.20 26.40
N LEU A 162 15.18 -11.13 25.64
CA LEU A 162 14.90 -9.75 26.03
C LEU A 162 13.59 -9.26 25.40
N ASP A 163 12.97 -8.31 26.08
CA ASP A 163 11.75 -7.64 25.59
C ASP A 163 12.06 -6.64 24.46
N GLU A 164 11.07 -6.33 23.62
CA GLU A 164 11.20 -5.52 22.39
C GLU A 164 11.87 -4.15 22.61
N GLN A 165 11.79 -3.61 23.83
CA GLN A 165 12.41 -2.36 24.21
C GLN A 165 13.95 -2.40 24.18
N HIS A 166 14.54 -3.60 24.21
CA HIS A 166 15.99 -3.84 24.13
C HIS A 166 16.50 -4.03 22.70
N ARG A 167 15.68 -3.74 21.68
CA ARG A 167 16.13 -3.76 20.29
C ARG A 167 17.22 -2.71 20.05
N VAL A 168 18.30 -3.11 19.40
CA VAL A 168 19.43 -2.23 19.08
C VAL A 168 19.47 -2.01 17.58
N LEU A 169 19.52 -0.75 17.14
CA LEU A 169 19.80 -0.40 15.75
C LEU A 169 21.27 -0.69 15.45
N VAL A 170 21.54 -1.63 14.56
CA VAL A 170 22.89 -2.07 14.21
C VAL A 170 23.35 -1.56 12.85
N TYR A 171 22.42 -1.10 12.02
CA TYR A 171 22.71 -0.58 10.70
C TYR A 171 21.63 0.38 10.22
N GLU A 172 22.06 1.48 9.62
CA GLU A 172 21.23 2.39 8.82
C GLU A 172 21.96 2.73 7.52
N GLY A 173 21.34 2.49 6.38
CA GLY A 173 21.95 2.80 5.08
C GLY A 173 21.29 2.10 3.89
N LYS A 174 21.95 2.11 2.73
CA LYS A 174 21.40 1.61 1.45
C LYS A 174 21.86 0.20 1.09
N ASP A 175 22.76 -0.39 1.88
CA ASP A 175 23.32 -1.71 1.62
C ASP A 175 22.23 -2.78 1.76
N LYS A 176 22.28 -3.75 0.86
CA LYS A 176 21.34 -4.88 0.84
C LYS A 176 21.88 -6.10 1.58
N VAL A 177 23.16 -6.11 1.91
CA VAL A 177 23.82 -7.19 2.63
C VAL A 177 24.62 -6.60 3.77
N ILE A 178 24.22 -6.90 5.00
CA ILE A 178 24.82 -6.37 6.22
C ILE A 178 25.40 -7.55 6.99
N LYS A 179 26.63 -7.43 7.47
CA LYS A 179 27.25 -8.45 8.33
C LYS A 179 27.41 -7.90 9.74
N ILE A 180 26.66 -8.48 10.67
CA ILE A 180 26.74 -8.21 12.10
C ILE A 180 27.77 -9.18 12.69
N GLN A 181 28.84 -8.66 13.29
CA GLN A 181 29.96 -9.45 13.81
C GLN A 181 29.98 -9.43 15.35
N ASP A 182 30.92 -10.17 15.93
CA ASP A 182 31.20 -10.20 17.37
C ASP A 182 30.00 -10.61 18.24
N LEU A 183 29.14 -11.47 17.69
CA LEU A 183 28.00 -12.02 18.40
C LEU A 183 28.40 -13.24 19.25
N ARG A 184 27.71 -13.42 20.38
CA ARG A 184 28.02 -14.48 21.34
C ARG A 184 27.44 -15.81 20.84
N PRO A 185 28.24 -16.89 20.75
CA PRO A 185 27.74 -18.22 20.47
C PRO A 185 26.78 -18.71 21.57
N GLY A 186 25.81 -19.56 21.22
CA GLY A 186 24.82 -20.14 22.12
C GLY A 186 23.64 -19.22 22.46
N ILE A 187 23.57 -18.02 21.87
CA ILE A 187 22.47 -17.08 22.07
C ILE A 187 21.56 -17.04 20.83
N SER A 188 20.25 -17.01 21.06
CA SER A 188 19.26 -16.76 20.01
C SER A 188 19.12 -15.27 19.76
N TYR A 189 19.41 -14.86 18.52
CA TYR A 189 19.25 -13.48 18.08
C TYR A 189 18.12 -13.39 17.05
N CYS A 190 17.27 -12.39 17.21
CA CYS A 190 16.21 -12.06 16.30
C CYS A 190 16.52 -10.74 15.58
N ILE A 191 16.24 -10.72 14.28
CA ILE A 191 16.46 -9.57 13.41
C ILE A 191 15.13 -9.08 12.87
N MET A 192 15.00 -7.76 12.86
CA MET A 192 13.89 -7.03 12.25
C MET A 192 14.47 -5.89 11.42
N ALA A 193 13.84 -5.57 10.31
CA ALA A 193 14.22 -4.40 9.52
C ALA A 193 13.00 -3.60 9.13
N LYS A 194 13.19 -2.28 8.97
CA LYS A 194 12.22 -1.39 8.33
C LYS A 194 12.93 -0.51 7.32
N MET A 195 12.17 0.17 6.48
CA MET A 195 12.69 1.17 5.55
C MET A 195 12.24 2.56 6.01
N TYR A 196 13.16 3.51 5.91
CA TYR A 196 12.93 4.92 6.18
C TYR A 196 13.07 5.72 4.89
N MET A 197 12.18 6.70 4.70
CA MET A 197 12.10 7.61 3.56
C MET A 197 12.40 9.03 4.03
N PRO A 198 13.66 9.50 4.01
CA PRO A 198 14.01 10.81 4.57
C PRO A 198 13.23 11.98 3.94
N MET A 199 12.96 11.91 2.63
CA MET A 199 12.25 12.97 1.89
C MET A 199 10.79 13.17 2.31
N LEU A 200 10.16 12.14 2.87
CA LEU A 200 8.76 12.18 3.32
C LEU A 200 8.63 12.09 4.84
N ASP A 201 9.75 11.90 5.54
CA ASP A 201 9.80 11.52 6.96
C ASP A 201 8.85 10.35 7.31
N HIS A 202 8.73 9.40 6.38
CA HIS A 202 7.88 8.22 6.53
C HIS A 202 8.72 6.98 6.79
N SER A 203 8.16 6.01 7.51
CA SER A 203 8.76 4.68 7.70
C SER A 203 7.78 3.59 7.28
N SER A 204 8.30 2.48 6.75
CA SER A 204 7.52 1.25 6.63
C SER A 204 7.25 0.65 8.01
N ALA A 205 6.31 -0.30 8.05
CA ALA A 205 6.23 -1.23 9.16
C ALA A 205 7.54 -2.04 9.31
N TYR A 206 7.71 -2.70 10.46
CA TYR A 206 8.79 -3.67 10.67
C TYR A 206 8.52 -4.95 9.87
N SER A 207 9.59 -5.59 9.40
CA SER A 207 9.54 -6.94 8.85
C SER A 207 9.10 -7.94 9.91
N SER A 208 8.65 -9.11 9.46
CA SER A 208 8.56 -10.29 10.33
C SER A 208 9.89 -10.52 11.05
N ARG A 209 9.82 -10.91 12.32
CA ARG A 209 10.99 -11.25 13.13
C ARG A 209 11.64 -12.54 12.62
N GLN A 210 12.93 -12.48 12.32
CA GLN A 210 13.72 -13.63 11.87
C GLN A 210 14.75 -14.00 12.94
N CYS A 211 14.56 -15.13 13.61
CA CYS A 211 15.43 -15.56 14.72
C CYS A 211 16.35 -16.70 14.30
N THR A 212 17.59 -16.66 14.78
CA THR A 212 18.57 -17.74 14.60
C THR A 212 19.35 -17.93 15.89
N MET A 213 19.64 -19.19 16.22
CA MET A 213 20.65 -19.53 17.22
C MET A 213 22.03 -19.42 16.56
N LEU A 214 22.97 -18.83 17.29
CA LEU A 214 24.38 -18.73 16.92
C LEU A 214 25.21 -19.81 17.61
#